data_AF-A0AAX1NDB2-F1
#
_entry.id   AF-A0AAX1NDB2-F1
#
_cell.length_a   1.000
_cell.length_b   1.000
_cell.length_c   1.000
_cell.angle_alpha   90.00
_cell.angle_beta   90.00
_cell.angle_gamma   90.00
#
_symmetry.space_group_name_H-M   'P 1'
#
loop_
_entity.id
_entity.type
_entity.pdbx_description
1 polymer ?
#
loop_
_entity_poly.entity_id
_entity_poly.type
_entity_poly.pdbx_seq_one_letter_code
_entity_poly.pdbx_strand_id
1 'polypeptide(L)'
;MIIRTLLLLFFFYFSYSLKGQVSSCISKLDSLTGLTIYENCEVGATPKLGFNNFYKSIGKTINFSSDIKKITLDPKIFIGLIINENSEVSDIRVLYGSMSMISNKEMVLDLLKNTEWSPAVCSGKMVNSLVIIPITICLK
;
A
#
# COMPACT_ATOMS: atom_id res chain seq x y z
N MET A 1 9.06 -0.69 60.22
CA MET A 1 8.33 -1.67 59.38
C MET A 1 7.59 -1.06 58.18
N ILE A 2 7.54 0.27 58.02
CA ILE A 2 6.75 0.96 56.96
C ILE A 2 7.56 1.23 55.68
N ILE A 3 8.87 1.48 55.79
CA ILE A 3 9.78 1.77 54.66
C ILE A 3 10.00 0.55 53.73
N ARG A 4 9.95 -0.66 54.29
CA ARG A 4 10.16 -1.91 53.54
C ARG A 4 9.01 -2.24 52.59
N THR A 5 7.79 -1.89 52.98
CA THR A 5 6.57 -2.05 52.18
C THR A 5 6.44 -1.02 51.06
N LEU A 6 6.96 0.21 51.25
CA LEU A 6 6.90 1.27 50.24
C LEU A 6 7.84 1.00 49.05
N LEU A 7 9.02 0.42 49.31
CA LEU A 7 9.99 0.01 48.29
C LEU A 7 9.49 -1.15 47.41
N LEU A 8 8.72 -2.08 48.00
CA LEU A 8 8.13 -3.19 47.26
C LEU A 8 7.02 -2.72 46.30
N LEU A 9 6.25 -1.71 46.70
CA LEU A 9 5.27 -1.08 45.82
C LEU A 9 5.95 -0.32 44.67
N PHE A 10 7.07 0.37 44.93
CA PHE A 10 7.83 1.05 43.88
C PHE A 10 8.44 0.09 42.85
N PHE A 11 8.94 -1.08 43.30
CA PHE A 11 9.44 -2.12 42.40
C PHE A 11 8.33 -2.76 41.55
N PHE A 12 7.13 -2.95 42.12
CA PHE A 12 5.97 -3.42 41.35
C PHE A 12 5.54 -2.42 40.27
N TYR A 13 5.59 -1.11 40.56
CA TYR A 13 5.29 -0.08 39.57
C TYR A 13 6.31 -0.01 38.43
N PHE A 14 7.61 -0.21 38.73
CA PHE A 14 8.66 -0.10 37.70
C PHE A 14 8.61 -1.24 36.67
N SER A 15 8.17 -2.44 37.06
CA SER A 15 8.02 -3.57 36.13
C SER A 15 6.92 -3.40 35.08
N TYR A 16 5.95 -2.49 35.27
CA TYR A 16 4.88 -2.29 34.28
C TYR A 16 5.30 -1.45 33.07
N SER A 17 6.40 -0.68 33.15
CA SER A 17 6.66 0.38 32.16
C SER A 17 7.64 0.04 31.03
N LEU A 18 8.07 -1.22 30.85
CA LEU A 18 8.94 -1.62 29.74
C LEU A 18 8.39 -2.81 28.95
N LYS A 19 7.15 -2.72 28.47
CA LYS A 19 6.78 -3.41 27.22
C LYS A 19 7.17 -2.50 26.05
N GLY A 20 8.47 -2.46 25.73
CA GLY A 20 8.95 -1.84 24.50
C GLY A 20 8.36 -2.60 23.31
N GLN A 21 7.49 -1.94 22.54
CA GLN A 21 6.89 -2.50 21.34
C GLN A 21 7.96 -2.49 20.24
N VAL A 22 8.59 -3.65 20.00
CA VAL A 22 9.49 -3.83 18.86
C VAL A 22 8.66 -3.66 17.59
N SER A 23 8.91 -2.60 16.82
CA SER A 23 8.22 -2.31 15.56
C SER A 23 8.54 -3.41 14.55
N SER A 24 7.54 -4.16 14.10
CA SER A 24 7.71 -5.28 13.16
C SER A 24 7.93 -4.87 11.71
N CYS A 25 7.86 -3.57 11.39
CA CYS A 25 7.88 -3.11 10.02
C CYS A 25 9.29 -3.15 9.45
N ILE A 26 9.42 -3.79 8.30
CA ILE A 26 10.64 -3.79 7.50
C ILE A 26 10.50 -2.69 6.46
N SER A 27 11.55 -1.88 6.29
CA SER A 27 11.61 -0.83 5.28
C SER A 27 12.80 -1.02 4.35
N LYS A 28 12.66 -0.58 3.11
CA LYS A 28 13.73 -0.53 2.12
C LYS A 28 13.78 0.83 1.43
N LEU A 29 14.94 1.21 0.93
CA LEU A 29 15.07 2.37 0.05
C LEU A 29 14.58 1.99 -1.35
N ASP A 30 13.62 2.73 -1.89
CA ASP A 30 13.21 2.60 -3.27
C ASP A 30 14.26 3.24 -4.19
N SER A 31 14.87 2.43 -5.06
CA SER A 31 15.97 2.89 -5.92
C SER A 31 15.56 3.92 -6.97
N LEU A 32 14.27 4.03 -7.31
CA LEU A 32 13.79 4.97 -8.32
C LEU A 32 13.47 6.36 -7.73
N THR A 33 12.86 6.39 -6.55
CA THR A 33 12.41 7.64 -5.92
C THR A 33 13.31 8.11 -4.78
N GLY A 34 14.16 7.25 -4.24
CA GLY A 34 14.94 7.52 -3.03
C GLY A 34 14.09 7.57 -1.75
N LEU A 35 12.83 7.16 -1.81
CA LEU A 35 11.94 7.10 -0.65
C LEU A 35 12.15 5.81 0.14
N THR A 36 12.07 5.90 1.47
CA THR A 36 11.98 4.71 2.34
C THR A 36 10.56 4.15 2.29
N ILE A 37 10.39 2.93 1.79
CA ILE A 37 9.11 2.23 1.63
C ILE A 37 9.03 1.06 2.61
N TYR A 38 7.91 0.97 3.32
CA TYR A 38 7.65 -0.09 4.30
C TYR A 38 6.84 -1.24 3.68
N GLU A 39 7.27 -2.48 3.91
CA GLU A 39 6.74 -3.68 3.23
C GLU A 39 5.83 -4.55 4.10
N ASN A 40 5.88 -4.41 5.43
CA ASN A 40 5.06 -5.17 6.39
C ASN A 40 4.52 -4.24 7.48
N CYS A 41 3.53 -3.42 7.13
CA CYS A 41 2.93 -2.46 8.04
C CYS A 41 1.86 -3.10 8.93
N GLU A 42 1.64 -2.54 10.12
CA GLU A 42 0.55 -2.95 11.02
C GLU A 42 -0.82 -2.73 10.37
N VAL A 43 -0.94 -1.62 9.63
CA VAL A 43 -2.07 -1.32 8.77
C VAL A 43 -1.52 -0.96 7.39
N GLY A 44 -1.94 -1.66 6.34
CA GLY A 44 -1.56 -1.33 4.97
C GLY A 44 -2.30 -0.11 4.44
N ALA A 45 -1.76 0.54 3.41
CA ALA A 45 -2.48 1.61 2.72
C ALA A 45 -3.75 1.07 2.05
N THR A 46 -4.84 1.84 2.15
CA THR A 46 -6.16 1.43 1.64
C THR A 46 -6.86 2.58 0.93
N PRO A 47 -7.62 2.35 -0.16
CA PRO A 47 -8.46 3.39 -0.74
C PRO A 47 -9.52 3.81 0.28
N LYS A 48 -9.81 5.11 0.42
CA LYS A 48 -10.75 5.60 1.45
C LYS A 48 -12.15 5.01 1.32
N LEU A 49 -12.59 4.73 0.10
CA LEU A 49 -13.89 4.09 -0.18
C LEU A 49 -13.81 2.55 -0.23
N GLY A 50 -12.67 1.97 0.16
CA GLY A 50 -12.40 0.54 0.15
C GLY A 50 -12.05 -0.03 -1.24
N PHE A 51 -11.33 -1.15 -1.22
CA PHE A 51 -10.87 -1.81 -2.45
C PHE A 51 -11.99 -2.23 -3.40
N ASN A 52 -13.16 -2.62 -2.89
CA ASN A 52 -14.28 -3.04 -3.74
C ASN A 52 -14.74 -1.90 -4.68
N ASN A 53 -14.91 -0.69 -4.15
CA ASN A 53 -15.30 0.47 -4.95
C ASN A 53 -14.17 0.89 -5.90
N PHE A 54 -12.93 0.85 -5.41
CA PHE A 54 -11.75 1.14 -6.20
C PHE A 54 -11.65 0.24 -7.45
N TYR A 55 -11.72 -1.09 -7.29
CA TYR A 55 -11.67 -2.01 -8.43
C TYR A 55 -12.89 -1.89 -9.35
N LYS A 56 -14.07 -1.57 -8.82
CA LYS A 56 -15.24 -1.26 -9.66
C LYS A 56 -15.01 -0.02 -10.52
N SER A 57 -14.42 1.04 -9.98
CA SER A 57 -14.09 2.24 -10.75
C SER A 57 -13.06 1.94 -11.84
N ILE A 58 -12.00 1.18 -11.52
CA ILE A 58 -11.02 0.73 -12.51
C ILE A 58 -11.69 -0.07 -13.63
N GLY A 59 -12.51 -1.07 -13.28
CA GLY A 59 -13.18 -1.92 -14.26
C GLY A 59 -14.18 -1.19 -15.15
N LYS A 60 -14.81 -0.12 -14.66
CA LYS A 60 -15.67 0.77 -15.45
C LYS A 60 -14.88 1.67 -16.39
N THR A 61 -13.67 2.06 -15.99
CA THR A 61 -12.82 2.96 -16.77
C THR A 61 -12.07 2.22 -17.86
N ILE A 62 -11.55 1.00 -17.62
CA ILE A 62 -10.67 0.31 -18.57
C ILE A 62 -11.37 -0.01 -19.90
N ASN A 63 -10.74 0.41 -20.99
CA ASN A 63 -11.01 -0.05 -22.35
C ASN A 63 -9.80 -0.79 -22.90
N PHE A 64 -10.07 -1.89 -23.60
CA PHE A 64 -9.06 -2.78 -24.15
C PHE A 64 -8.67 -2.38 -25.58
N SER A 65 -7.40 -2.55 -25.95
CA SER A 65 -6.94 -2.37 -27.32
C SER A 65 -7.29 -3.58 -28.19
N SER A 66 -7.33 -3.39 -29.51
CA SER A 66 -7.61 -4.47 -30.46
C SER A 66 -6.54 -5.56 -30.48
N ASP A 67 -5.31 -5.23 -30.06
CA ASP A 67 -4.18 -6.16 -30.01
C ASP A 67 -4.37 -7.32 -29.02
N ILE A 68 -5.24 -7.15 -28.02
CA ILE A 68 -5.58 -8.21 -27.07
C ILE A 68 -6.12 -9.47 -27.77
N LYS A 69 -6.79 -9.33 -28.92
CA LYS A 69 -7.32 -10.48 -29.69
C LYS A 69 -6.23 -11.41 -30.23
N LYS A 70 -4.98 -10.96 -30.28
CA LYS A 70 -3.83 -11.75 -30.77
C LYS A 70 -3.17 -12.59 -29.67
N ILE A 71 -3.60 -12.42 -28.42
CA ILE A 71 -3.01 -13.07 -27.24
C ILE A 71 -3.80 -14.32 -26.90
N THR A 72 -3.10 -15.40 -26.57
CA THR A 72 -3.69 -16.72 -26.28
C THR A 72 -3.86 -17.01 -24.79
N LEU A 73 -3.25 -16.21 -23.92
CA LEU A 73 -3.30 -16.36 -22.46
C LEU A 73 -3.79 -15.06 -21.82
N ASP A 74 -4.56 -15.16 -20.75
CA ASP A 74 -5.04 -14.01 -19.97
C ASP A 74 -3.88 -13.13 -19.51
N PRO A 75 -3.70 -11.93 -20.08
CA PRO A 75 -2.58 -11.09 -19.71
C PRO A 75 -2.80 -10.50 -18.31
N LYS A 76 -1.71 -10.43 -17.55
CA LYS A 76 -1.64 -9.82 -16.22
C LYS A 76 -0.78 -8.57 -16.26
N ILE A 77 -1.26 -7.53 -15.62
CA ILE A 77 -0.54 -6.27 -15.43
C ILE A 77 -0.47 -6.00 -13.93
N PHE A 78 0.73 -5.71 -13.43
CA PHE A 78 0.93 -5.28 -12.04
C PHE A 78 1.38 -3.83 -12.03
N ILE A 79 0.56 -2.96 -11.47
CA ILE A 79 0.85 -1.53 -11.32
C ILE A 79 1.22 -1.28 -9.86
N GLY A 80 2.43 -0.77 -9.61
CA GLY A 80 2.88 -0.31 -8.30
C GLY A 80 2.51 1.15 -8.09
N LEU A 81 1.92 1.44 -6.93
CA LEU A 81 1.61 2.78 -6.44
C LEU A 81 2.39 3.03 -5.16
N ILE A 82 3.15 4.11 -5.07
CA ILE A 82 3.68 4.56 -3.78
C ILE A 82 2.64 5.48 -3.16
N ILE A 83 2.07 5.05 -2.04
CA ILE A 83 1.20 5.88 -1.20
C ILE A 83 2.07 6.49 -0.13
N ASN A 84 2.15 7.82 -0.12
CA ASN A 84 2.98 8.54 0.86
C ASN A 84 2.26 8.67 2.20
N GLU A 85 3.00 9.08 3.24
CA GLU A 85 2.48 9.35 4.57
C GLU A 85 1.40 10.46 4.62
N ASN A 86 1.30 11.28 3.57
CA ASN A 86 0.30 12.35 3.41
C ASN A 86 -0.96 11.90 2.65
N SER A 87 -1.15 10.60 2.43
CA SER A 87 -2.31 10.02 1.73
C SER A 87 -2.38 10.24 0.22
N GLU A 88 -1.27 10.60 -0.43
CA GLU A 88 -1.19 10.88 -1.85
C GLU A 88 -0.44 9.76 -2.60
N VAL A 89 -0.77 9.58 -3.88
CA VAL A 89 0.00 8.73 -4.78
C VAL A 89 1.23 9.52 -5.26
N SER A 90 2.40 9.23 -4.70
CA SER A 90 3.64 9.94 -5.03
C SER A 90 4.37 9.36 -6.25
N ASP A 91 4.10 8.10 -6.61
CA ASP A 91 4.67 7.46 -7.78
C ASP A 91 3.77 6.34 -8.32
N ILE A 92 3.80 6.15 -9.65
CA ILE A 92 3.07 5.09 -10.37
C ILE A 92 4.01 4.43 -11.36
N ARG A 93 4.13 3.10 -11.30
CA ARG A 93 4.98 2.34 -12.21
C ARG A 93 4.40 0.98 -12.59
N VAL A 94 4.74 0.49 -13.77
CA VAL A 94 4.41 -0.88 -14.18
C VAL A 94 5.51 -1.80 -13.67
N LEU A 95 5.15 -2.74 -12.80
CA LEU A 95 6.06 -3.75 -12.25
C LEU A 95 6.14 -5.00 -13.14
N TYR A 96 5.06 -5.31 -13.86
CA TYR A 96 4.97 -6.45 -14.75
C TYR A 96 3.86 -6.24 -15.80
N GLY A 97 4.04 -6.83 -16.97
CA GLY A 97 3.10 -6.74 -18.09
C GLY A 97 3.26 -5.46 -18.90
N SER A 98 2.25 -5.15 -19.72
CA SER A 98 2.27 -3.96 -20.58
C SER A 98 0.94 -3.23 -20.55
N MET A 99 1.00 -1.90 -20.36
CA MET A 99 -0.16 -1.02 -20.48
C MET A 99 -0.62 -0.79 -21.91
N SER A 100 0.11 -1.28 -22.93
CA SER A 100 -0.32 -1.20 -24.35
C SER A 100 -1.62 -1.94 -24.64
N MET A 101 -2.01 -2.85 -23.75
CA MET A 101 -3.26 -3.61 -23.82
C MET A 101 -4.48 -2.75 -23.42
N ILE A 102 -4.28 -1.60 -22.79
CA ILE A 102 -5.35 -0.69 -22.38
C ILE A 102 -5.32 0.53 -23.30
N SER A 103 -6.39 0.70 -24.08
CA SER A 103 -6.48 1.76 -25.10
C SER A 103 -6.62 3.15 -24.49
N ASN A 104 -7.25 3.27 -23.32
CA ASN A 104 -7.40 4.52 -22.58
C ASN A 104 -6.53 4.57 -21.31
N LYS A 105 -5.28 4.08 -21.41
CA LYS A 105 -4.34 3.98 -20.29
C LYS A 105 -4.19 5.29 -19.49
N GLU A 106 -4.20 6.45 -20.14
CA GLU A 106 -4.06 7.75 -19.45
C GLU A 106 -5.22 8.02 -18.49
N MET A 107 -6.46 7.65 -18.86
CA MET A 107 -7.62 7.78 -17.97
C MET A 107 -7.52 6.84 -16.77
N VAL A 108 -6.95 5.65 -16.97
CA VAL A 108 -6.72 4.70 -15.89
C VAL A 108 -5.64 5.23 -14.94
N LEU A 109 -4.53 5.76 -15.48
CA LEU A 109 -3.47 6.35 -14.67
C LEU A 109 -3.95 7.57 -13.88
N ASP A 110 -4.79 8.42 -14.49
CA ASP A 110 -5.39 9.56 -13.83
C ASP A 110 -6.33 9.13 -12.68
N LEU A 111 -7.18 8.12 -12.91
CA LEU A 111 -8.02 7.52 -11.86
C LEU A 111 -7.16 6.99 -10.70
N LEU A 112 -6.08 6.27 -10.99
CA LEU A 112 -5.19 5.73 -9.96
C LEU A 112 -4.54 6.85 -9.14
N LYS A 113 -4.04 7.89 -9.82
CA LYS A 113 -3.38 9.04 -9.19
C LYS A 113 -4.32 9.85 -8.30
N ASN A 114 -5.56 10.05 -8.74
CA ASN A 114 -6.55 10.89 -8.06
C ASN A 114 -7.45 10.13 -7.08
N THR A 115 -7.26 8.81 -6.92
CA THR A 115 -7.96 8.05 -5.89
C THR A 115 -7.49 8.51 -4.51
N GLU A 116 -8.43 8.78 -3.61
CA GLU A 116 -8.09 9.10 -2.23
C GLU A 116 -7.68 7.85 -1.44
N TRP A 117 -6.55 7.93 -0.74
CA TRP A 117 -6.01 6.85 0.09
C TRP A 117 -6.03 7.18 1.57
N SER A 118 -5.92 6.14 2.38
CA SER A 118 -5.41 6.18 3.75
C SER A 118 -4.00 5.56 3.72
N PRO A 119 -3.00 6.20 4.34
CA PRO A 119 -1.62 5.75 4.28
C PRO A 119 -1.44 4.50 5.15
N ALA A 120 -0.33 3.80 4.93
CA ALA A 120 0.03 2.70 5.82
C ALA A 120 0.46 3.23 7.18
N VAL A 121 0.26 2.41 8.22
CA VAL A 121 0.65 2.72 9.60
C VAL A 121 1.69 1.71 10.07
N CYS A 122 2.79 2.24 10.57
CA CYS A 122 3.83 1.48 11.25
C CYS A 122 4.12 2.13 12.62
N SER A 123 3.96 1.36 13.69
CA SER A 123 4.21 1.81 15.07
C SER A 123 3.50 3.12 15.40
N GLY A 124 2.23 3.19 15.00
CA GLY A 124 1.37 4.36 15.18
C GLY A 124 1.69 5.57 14.30
N LYS A 125 2.67 5.49 13.39
CA LYS A 125 3.03 6.57 12.47
C LYS A 125 2.59 6.23 11.04
N MET A 126 2.11 7.25 10.32
CA MET A 126 1.86 7.14 8.89
C MET A 126 3.19 7.02 8.15
N VAL A 127 3.27 6.13 7.17
CA VAL A 127 4.51 5.83 6.43
C VAL A 127 4.26 5.61 4.95
N ASN A 128 5.30 5.81 4.13
CA ASN A 128 5.25 5.50 2.71
C ASN A 128 5.20 3.98 2.49
N SER A 129 4.32 3.53 1.61
CA SER A 129 4.15 2.10 1.31
C SER A 129 3.88 1.86 -0.19
N LEU A 130 4.31 0.69 -0.67
CA LEU A 130 4.05 0.25 -2.03
C LEU A 130 2.76 -0.59 -2.05
N VAL A 131 1.77 -0.14 -2.82
CA VAL A 131 0.56 -0.90 -3.10
C VAL A 131 0.65 -1.46 -4.52
N ILE A 132 0.42 -2.77 -4.68
CA ILE A 132 0.43 -3.42 -5.99
C ILE A 132 -1.01 -3.67 -6.43
N ILE A 133 -1.39 -3.11 -7.57
CA ILE A 133 -2.71 -3.26 -8.19
C ILE A 133 -2.62 -4.30 -9.31
N PRO A 134 -3.19 -5.50 -9.12
CA PRO A 134 -3.28 -6.49 -10.17
C PRO A 134 -4.47 -6.23 -11.08
N ILE A 135 -4.22 -6.20 -12.39
CA ILE A 135 -5.24 -6.20 -13.43
C ILE A 135 -5.05 -7.49 -14.22
N THR A 136 -6.07 -8.36 -14.19
CA THR A 136 -6.12 -9.56 -15.03
C THR A 136 -7.17 -9.34 -16.10
N ILE A 137 -6.79 -9.54 -17.36
CA ILE A 137 -7.69 -9.42 -18.50
C ILE A 137 -8.14 -10.83 -18.85
N CYS A 138 -9.40 -11.15 -18.55
CA CYS A 138 -9.97 -12.45 -18.88
C CYS A 138 -10.47 -12.42 -20.33
N LEU A 139 -9.82 -13.19 -21.20
CA LEU A 139 -10.23 -13.37 -22.58
C LEU A 139 -11.35 -14.42 -22.61
N LYS A 140 -12.49 -14.07 -23.22
CA LYS A 140 -13.60 -15.01 -23.45
C LYS A 140 -13.56 -15.55 -24.86
#